data_AF-A0A3D4FA60-F1
#
_entry.id   AF-A0A3D4FA60-F1
#
_cell.length_a   1.000
_cell.length_b   1.000
_cell.length_c   1.000
_cell.angle_alpha   90.00
_cell.angle_beta   90.00
_cell.angle_gamma   90.00
#
_symmetry.space_group_name_H-M   'P 1'
#
loop_
_entity.id
_entity.type
_entity.pdbx_description
1 polymer ?
#
loop_
_entity_poly.entity_id
_entity_poly.type
_entity_poly.pdbx_seq_one_letter_code
_entity_poly.pdbx_strand_id
1 'polypeptide(L)'
;MPKKSIDVSIKDRCLQIASLAFLNPFTPERQARYRELLGENQDMDADGPFPELRKTLEELIENLGGEGALDYRTYGAQDGEWIRILTLFAGYHRFYQELDAHLQREQDQTSPCAFSHGDGCMDYLQRGGFSEEEAT
;
A
#
# COMPACT_ATOMS: atom_id res chain seq x y z
N MET A 1 27.16 -2.87 -3.85
CA MET A 1 26.52 -4.09 -3.32
C MET A 1 25.70 -4.73 -4.42
N PRO A 2 25.62 -6.07 -4.51
CA PRO A 2 24.73 -6.74 -5.46
C PRO A 2 23.28 -6.39 -5.13
N LYS A 3 22.48 -6.14 -6.17
CA LYS A 3 21.05 -5.85 -6.02
C LYS A 3 20.28 -7.14 -5.73
N LYS A 4 19.27 -7.05 -4.87
CA LYS A 4 18.33 -8.14 -4.59
C LYS A 4 17.36 -8.33 -5.76
N SER A 5 16.85 -9.55 -5.88
CA SER A 5 15.69 -9.89 -6.71
C SER A 5 14.58 -10.42 -5.82
N ILE A 6 13.34 -10.13 -6.17
CA ILE A 6 12.16 -10.66 -5.48
C ILE A 6 12.00 -12.14 -5.86
N ASP A 7 11.49 -12.96 -4.94
CA ASP A 7 11.11 -14.34 -5.23
C ASP A 7 10.01 -14.40 -6.31
N VAL A 8 10.06 -15.40 -7.19
CA VAL A 8 9.07 -15.57 -8.28
C VAL A 8 7.64 -15.63 -7.74
N SER A 9 7.41 -16.30 -6.62
CA SER A 9 6.08 -16.41 -5.99
C SER A 9 5.52 -15.06 -5.52
N ILE A 10 6.40 -14.12 -5.16
CA ILE A 10 6.04 -12.77 -4.71
C ILE A 10 5.85 -11.82 -5.90
N LYS A 11 6.58 -12.04 -7.01
CA LYS A 11 6.48 -11.21 -8.22
C LYS A 11 5.07 -11.16 -8.78
N ASP A 12 4.38 -12.29 -8.86
CA ASP A 12 3.00 -12.36 -9.37
C ASP A 12 2.05 -11.52 -8.52
N ARG A 13 2.23 -11.55 -7.18
CA ARG A 13 1.46 -10.71 -6.25
C ARG A 13 1.76 -9.22 -6.43
N CYS A 14 3.03 -8.84 -6.55
CA CYS A 14 3.40 -7.45 -6.79
C CYS A 14 2.85 -6.93 -8.14
N LEU A 15 2.81 -7.77 -9.17
CA LEU A 15 2.20 -7.43 -10.47
C LEU A 15 0.69 -7.21 -10.36
N GLN A 16 -0.01 -8.07 -9.63
CA GLN A 16 -1.44 -7.88 -9.36
C GLN A 16 -1.69 -6.55 -8.64
N ILE A 17 -0.91 -6.25 -7.61
CA ILE A 17 -0.99 -4.99 -6.85
C ILE A 17 -0.67 -3.78 -7.73
N ALA A 18 0.35 -3.88 -8.59
CA ALA A 18 0.67 -2.82 -9.52
C ALA A 18 -0.49 -2.53 -10.47
N SER A 19 -1.16 -3.56 -11.00
CA SER A 19 -2.34 -3.36 -11.84
C SER A 19 -3.50 -2.68 -11.09
N LEU A 20 -3.70 -3.03 -9.81
CA LEU A 20 -4.69 -2.42 -8.94
C LEU A 20 -4.42 -0.95 -8.63
N ALA A 21 -3.15 -0.59 -8.41
CA ALA A 21 -2.75 0.76 -8.02
C ALA A 21 -3.12 1.83 -9.08
N PHE A 22 -3.19 1.43 -10.36
CA PHE A 22 -3.52 2.34 -11.46
C PHE A 22 -5.01 2.32 -11.86
N LEU A 23 -5.85 1.54 -11.18
CA LEU A 23 -7.29 1.50 -11.43
C LEU A 23 -8.05 2.53 -10.57
N ASN A 24 -9.09 3.11 -11.15
CA ASN A 24 -10.00 3.99 -10.43
C ASN A 24 -10.66 3.23 -9.25
N PRO A 25 -10.61 3.76 -8.01
CA PRO A 25 -11.17 3.10 -6.82
C PRO A 25 -12.65 2.75 -6.90
N PHE A 26 -13.40 3.48 -7.72
CA PHE A 26 -14.86 3.39 -7.80
C PHE A 26 -15.36 2.56 -8.99
N THR A 27 -14.48 1.90 -9.75
CA THR A 27 -14.91 1.08 -10.88
C THR A 27 -15.18 -0.37 -10.46
N PRO A 28 -16.18 -1.03 -11.08
CA PRO A 28 -16.42 -2.47 -10.90
C PRO A 28 -15.18 -3.31 -11.26
N GLU A 29 -14.37 -2.84 -12.20
CA GLU A 29 -13.12 -3.49 -12.59
C GLU A 29 -12.17 -3.65 -11.39
N ARG A 30 -11.98 -2.59 -10.58
CA ARG A 30 -11.10 -2.68 -9.41
C ARG A 30 -11.65 -3.63 -8.36
N GLN A 31 -12.97 -3.67 -8.17
CA GLN A 31 -13.61 -4.63 -7.27
C GLN A 31 -13.40 -6.08 -7.72
N ALA A 32 -13.49 -6.36 -9.03
CA ALA A 32 -13.21 -7.68 -9.57
C ALA A 32 -11.74 -8.09 -9.30
N ARG A 33 -10.80 -7.16 -9.51
CA ARG A 33 -9.37 -7.39 -9.22
C ARG A 33 -9.07 -7.59 -7.73
N TYR A 34 -9.82 -6.95 -6.83
CA TYR A 34 -9.72 -7.25 -5.40
C TYR A 34 -10.15 -8.67 -5.07
N ARG A 35 -11.22 -9.18 -5.68
CA ARG A 35 -11.63 -10.59 -5.50
C ARG A 35 -10.60 -11.56 -6.06
N GLU A 36 -9.96 -11.25 -7.18
CA GLU A 36 -8.85 -12.05 -7.71
C GLU A 36 -7.66 -12.09 -6.74
N LEU A 37 -7.31 -10.94 -6.13
CA LEU A 37 -6.21 -10.84 -5.19
C LEU A 37 -6.50 -11.58 -3.87
N LEU A 38 -7.72 -11.44 -3.34
CA LEU A 38 -8.14 -11.98 -2.04
C LEU A 38 -8.70 -13.42 -2.11
N GLY A 39 -9.09 -13.88 -3.30
CA GLY A 39 -9.83 -15.12 -3.52
C GLY A 39 -11.35 -14.90 -3.61
N GLU A 40 -12.03 -15.67 -4.47
CA GLU A 40 -13.44 -15.47 -4.87
C GLU A 40 -14.47 -15.60 -3.72
N ASN A 41 -14.09 -16.10 -2.54
CA ASN A 41 -14.99 -16.41 -1.43
C ASN A 41 -14.96 -15.39 -0.27
N GLN A 42 -14.36 -14.22 -0.48
CA GLN A 42 -14.30 -13.18 0.57
C GLN A 42 -15.58 -12.35 0.54
N ASP A 43 -16.32 -12.37 1.65
CA ASP A 43 -17.48 -11.50 1.84
C ASP A 43 -17.00 -10.05 1.91
N MET A 44 -17.45 -9.24 0.95
CA MET A 44 -17.20 -7.81 0.95
C MET A 44 -18.21 -7.14 1.88
N ASP A 45 -17.83 -7.00 3.15
CA ASP A 45 -18.63 -6.34 4.18
C ASP A 45 -18.90 -4.85 3.87
N ALA A 46 -19.67 -4.17 4.72
CA ALA A 46 -20.04 -2.77 4.58
C ALA A 46 -18.83 -1.80 4.47
N ASP A 47 -17.70 -2.19 5.06
CA ASP A 47 -16.44 -1.44 4.99
C ASP A 47 -15.64 -1.72 3.70
N GLY A 48 -16.13 -2.59 2.82
CA GLY A 48 -15.44 -3.08 1.62
C GLY A 48 -14.31 -4.07 1.96
N PRO A 49 -13.52 -4.50 0.96
CA PRO A 49 -12.48 -5.53 1.14
C PRO A 49 -11.21 -5.02 1.85
N PHE A 50 -11.28 -3.86 2.50
CA PHE A 50 -10.11 -3.14 3.01
C PHE A 50 -9.40 -3.84 4.18
N PRO A 51 -10.10 -4.42 5.17
CA PRO A 51 -9.45 -5.20 6.23
C PRO A 51 -8.68 -6.41 5.69
N GLU A 52 -9.27 -7.15 4.76
CA GLU A 52 -8.69 -8.33 4.13
C GLU A 52 -7.52 -7.95 3.21
N LEU A 53 -7.65 -6.85 2.46
CA LEU A 53 -6.56 -6.28 1.66
C LEU A 53 -5.40 -5.88 2.54
N ARG A 54 -5.66 -5.16 3.63
CA ARG A 54 -4.61 -4.76 4.57
C ARG A 54 -3.87 -5.97 5.12
N LYS A 55 -4.60 -6.99 5.60
CA LYS A 55 -4.00 -8.24 6.09
C LYS A 55 -3.15 -8.92 5.01
N THR A 56 -3.68 -9.05 3.79
CA THR A 56 -2.96 -9.66 2.65
C THR A 56 -1.67 -8.91 2.33
N LEU A 57 -1.69 -7.57 2.39
CA LEU A 57 -0.53 -6.74 2.15
C LEU A 57 0.50 -6.85 3.29
N GLU A 58 0.06 -6.89 4.54
CA GLU A 58 0.92 -7.11 5.71
C GLU A 58 1.62 -8.47 5.63
N GLU A 59 0.89 -9.55 5.31
CA GLU A 59 1.45 -10.90 5.09
C GLU A 59 2.46 -10.91 3.93
N LEU A 60 2.16 -10.21 2.83
CA LEU A 60 3.07 -10.11 1.68
C LEU A 60 4.39 -9.41 2.06
N ILE A 61 4.31 -8.34 2.85
CA ILE A 61 5.47 -7.58 3.34
C ILE A 61 6.30 -8.41 4.32
N GLU A 62 5.65 -9.16 5.21
CA GLU A 62 6.33 -10.10 6.10
C GLU A 62 7.09 -11.17 5.31
N ASN A 63 6.45 -11.76 4.29
CA ASN A 63 7.06 -12.77 3.42
C ASN A 63 8.23 -12.24 2.58
N LEU A 64 8.29 -10.93 2.31
CA LEU A 64 9.44 -10.29 1.65
C LEU A 64 10.70 -10.24 2.54
N GLY A 65 10.58 -10.52 3.84
CA GLY A 65 11.71 -10.64 4.76
C GLY A 65 11.77 -9.58 5.86
N GLY A 66 10.64 -8.95 6.22
CA GLY A 66 10.55 -8.07 7.39
C GLY A 66 11.27 -6.72 7.25
N GLU A 67 11.92 -6.24 8.31
CA GLU A 67 12.54 -4.90 8.36
C GLU A 67 13.51 -4.64 7.19
N GLY A 68 13.28 -3.53 6.48
CA GLY A 68 14.09 -3.12 5.32
C GLY A 68 13.76 -3.87 4.02
N ALA A 69 12.81 -4.80 4.02
CA ALA A 69 12.36 -5.48 2.80
C ALA A 69 11.58 -4.56 1.84
N LEU A 70 11.06 -3.45 2.37
CA LEU A 70 10.39 -2.42 1.57
C LEU A 70 11.35 -1.39 0.98
N ASP A 71 12.64 -1.37 1.34
CA ASP A 71 13.60 -0.44 0.73
C ASP A 71 13.83 -0.84 -0.74
N TYR A 72 13.06 -0.24 -1.64
CA TYR A 72 13.06 -0.55 -3.07
C TYR A 72 14.44 -0.32 -3.71
N ARG A 73 15.25 0.57 -3.12
CA ARG A 73 16.61 0.88 -3.61
C ARG A 73 17.56 -0.28 -3.40
N THR A 74 17.21 -1.30 -2.63
CA THR A 74 18.03 -2.51 -2.47
C THR A 74 17.83 -3.51 -3.62
N TYR A 75 16.80 -3.32 -4.46
CA TYR A 75 16.44 -4.21 -5.56
C TYR A 75 16.97 -3.72 -6.92
N GLY A 76 16.97 -4.62 -7.91
CA GLY A 76 17.17 -4.26 -9.32
C GLY A 76 16.05 -3.34 -9.83
N ALA A 77 16.24 -2.63 -10.94
CA ALA A 77 15.33 -1.55 -11.36
C ALA A 77 13.86 -1.96 -11.46
N GLN A 78 13.56 -3.10 -12.10
CA GLN A 78 12.18 -3.58 -12.27
C GLN A 78 11.56 -4.04 -10.95
N ASP A 79 12.28 -4.90 -10.21
CA ASP A 79 11.82 -5.40 -8.91
C ASP A 79 11.66 -4.25 -7.90
N GLY A 80 12.55 -3.25 -7.94
CA GLY A 80 12.47 -2.03 -7.15
C GLY A 80 11.19 -1.25 -7.44
N GLU A 81 10.81 -1.06 -8.71
CA GLU A 81 9.56 -0.37 -9.02
C GLU A 81 8.33 -1.11 -8.45
N TRP A 82 8.34 -2.44 -8.48
CA TRP A 82 7.28 -3.24 -7.87
C TRP A 82 7.22 -3.10 -6.34
N ILE A 83 8.37 -3.07 -5.65
CA ILE A 83 8.42 -2.78 -4.20
C ILE A 83 7.97 -1.36 -3.91
N ARG A 84 8.34 -0.38 -4.74
CA ARG A 84 7.91 1.01 -4.60
C ARG A 84 6.39 1.13 -4.67
N ILE A 85 5.78 0.49 -5.67
CA ILE A 85 4.31 0.47 -5.83
C ILE A 85 3.64 -0.29 -4.67
N LEU A 86 4.16 -1.45 -4.30
CA LEU A 86 3.66 -2.22 -3.15
C LEU A 86 3.67 -1.37 -1.87
N THR A 87 4.77 -0.65 -1.63
CA THR A 87 4.92 0.21 -0.45
C THR A 87 3.86 1.32 -0.44
N LEU A 88 3.67 2.05 -1.54
CA LEU A 88 2.66 3.10 -1.62
C LEU A 88 1.24 2.54 -1.44
N PHE A 89 0.96 1.41 -2.10
CA PHE A 89 -0.35 0.76 -2.05
C PHE A 89 -0.68 0.27 -0.64
N ALA A 90 0.27 -0.39 0.02
CA ALA A 90 0.13 -0.86 1.40
C ALA A 90 0.06 0.31 2.40
N GLY A 91 0.86 1.36 2.19
CA GLY A 91 0.79 2.59 2.98
C GLY A 91 -0.60 3.22 2.94
N TYR A 92 -1.19 3.38 1.75
CA TYR A 92 -2.55 3.88 1.61
C TYR A 92 -3.56 3.03 2.40
N HIS A 93 -3.55 1.70 2.23
CA HIS A 93 -4.51 0.82 2.91
C HIS A 93 -4.27 0.75 4.43
N ARG A 94 -3.05 1.00 4.88
CA ARG A 94 -2.71 1.06 6.30
C ARG A 94 -3.29 2.30 6.99
N PHE A 95 -3.27 3.45 6.31
CA PHE A 95 -3.66 4.74 6.89
C PHE A 95 -5.01 5.29 6.37
N TYR A 96 -5.74 4.51 5.56
CA TYR A 96 -6.94 5.01 4.88
C TYR A 96 -8.04 5.44 5.87
N GLN A 97 -8.21 4.71 6.98
CA GLN A 97 -9.24 5.03 7.97
C GLN A 97 -8.91 6.34 8.68
N GLU A 98 -7.65 6.55 9.02
CA GLU A 98 -7.15 7.77 9.64
C GLU A 98 -7.27 8.96 8.68
N LEU A 99 -6.98 8.76 7.39
CA LEU A 99 -7.18 9.75 6.34
C LEU A 99 -8.65 10.11 6.17
N ASP A 100 -9.55 9.13 6.09
CA ASP A 100 -10.99 9.38 5.93
C ASP A 100 -11.57 10.13 7.15
N ALA A 101 -11.22 9.69 8.36
CA ALA A 101 -11.59 10.38 9.60
C ALA A 101 -10.99 11.80 9.71
N HIS A 102 -9.84 12.05 9.08
CA HIS A 102 -9.28 13.39 9.00
C HIS A 102 -10.05 14.27 8.01
N LEU A 103 -10.34 13.77 6.81
CA LEU A 103 -11.12 14.48 5.81
C LEU A 103 -12.53 14.82 6.30
N GLN A 104 -13.19 13.91 7.02
CA GLN A 104 -14.49 14.17 7.65
C GLN A 104 -14.39 15.32 8.67
N ARG A 105 -13.35 15.33 9.52
CA ARG A 105 -13.11 16.42 10.48
C ARG A 105 -12.79 17.76 9.81
N GLU A 106 -12.15 17.75 8.65
CA GLU A 106 -11.89 18.97 7.88
C GLU A 106 -13.16 19.54 7.25
N GLN A 107 -14.10 18.71 6.81
CA GLN A 107 -15.38 19.15 6.27
C GLN A 107 -16.21 19.95 7.29
N ASP A 108 -16.10 19.60 8.58
CA ASP A 108 -16.80 20.26 9.67
C ASP A 108 -16.08 21.52 10.20
N GLN A 109 -14.90 21.86 9.68
CA GLN A 109 -14.07 22.97 10.14
C GLN A 109 -13.92 24.07 9.10
N THR A 110 -13.74 25.31 9.57
CA THR A 110 -13.54 26.50 8.72
C THR A 110 -12.07 26.75 8.39
N SER A 111 -11.15 26.01 9.00
CA SER A 111 -9.70 26.13 8.84
C SER A 111 -9.07 24.74 8.72
N PRO A 112 -7.97 24.59 7.96
CA PRO A 112 -7.23 23.32 7.86
C PRO A 112 -6.86 22.81 9.25
N CYS A 113 -7.02 21.52 9.47
CA CYS A 113 -6.60 20.90 10.73
C CYS A 113 -5.37 20.01 10.50
N ALA A 114 -4.54 19.83 11.52
CA ALA A 114 -3.33 19.01 11.36
C ALA A 114 -3.68 17.52 11.25
N PHE A 115 -3.02 16.80 10.35
CA PHE A 115 -3.13 15.35 10.26
C PHE A 115 -2.27 14.68 11.33
N SER A 116 -2.90 14.14 12.38
CA SER A 116 -2.22 13.60 13.56
C SER A 116 -1.35 12.37 13.31
N HIS A 117 -1.47 11.72 12.14
CA HIS A 117 -0.68 10.54 11.76
C HIS A 117 0.38 10.85 10.70
N GLY A 118 0.64 12.13 10.41
CA GLY A 118 1.63 12.56 9.41
C GLY A 118 3.00 11.91 9.65
N ASP A 119 3.54 12.01 10.87
CA ASP A 119 4.83 11.41 11.22
C ASP A 119 4.86 9.89 10.98
N GLY A 120 3.75 9.20 11.26
CA GLY A 120 3.63 7.76 11.01
C GLY A 120 3.65 7.39 9.51
N CYS A 121 3.05 8.22 8.65
CA CYS A 121 3.14 8.06 7.20
C CYS A 121 4.58 8.30 6.71
N MET A 122 5.23 9.35 7.20
CA MET A 122 6.62 9.69 6.84
C MET A 122 7.58 8.56 7.23
N ASP A 123 7.50 8.08 8.47
CA ASP A 123 8.31 6.96 8.96
C ASP A 123 8.11 5.70 8.11
N TYR A 124 6.86 5.42 7.72
CA TYR A 124 6.54 4.27 6.87
C TYR A 124 7.19 4.41 5.48
N LEU A 125 7.08 5.57 4.84
CA LEU A 125 7.67 5.84 3.52
C LEU A 125 9.20 5.82 3.57
N GLN A 126 9.81 6.42 4.60
CA GLN A 126 11.27 6.42 4.74
C GLN A 126 11.83 5.01 4.92
N ARG A 127 11.15 4.12 5.65
CA ARG A 127 11.49 2.69 5.74
C ARG A 127 11.36 1.98 4.39
N GLY A 128 10.47 2.46 3.52
CA GLY A 128 10.33 2.06 2.13
C GLY A 128 11.45 2.58 1.21
N GLY A 129 12.37 3.39 1.72
CA GLY A 129 13.48 3.93 0.94
C GLY A 129 13.17 5.23 0.20
N PHE A 130 11.99 5.83 0.43
CA PHE A 130 11.66 7.16 -0.06
C PHE A 130 12.53 8.20 0.65
N SER A 131 13.04 9.17 -0.10
CA SER A 131 13.69 10.33 0.49
C SER A 131 12.70 11.21 1.25
N GLU A 132 13.20 12.13 2.08
CA GLU A 132 12.37 13.12 2.76
C GLU A 132 11.58 13.96 1.75
N GLU A 133 12.22 14.38 0.65
CA GLU A 133 11.57 15.14 -0.42
C GLU A 133 10.47 14.34 -1.14
N GLU A 134 10.65 13.03 -1.34
CA GLU A 134 9.62 12.18 -1.96
C GLU A 134 8.47 11.83 -1.00
N ALA A 135 8.70 11.92 0.31
CA ALA A 135 7.73 11.58 1.33
C ALA A 135 6.83 12.79 1.72
N THR A 136 7.31 14.01 1.53
CA THR A 136 6.65 15.27 1.92
C THR A 136 5.72 15.80 0.82
#